data_AF-D2QCW6-F1
#
_entry.id   AF-D2QCW6-F1
#
_cell.length_a   1.000
_cell.length_b   1.000
_cell.length_c   1.000
_cell.angle_alpha   90.00
_cell.angle_beta   90.00
_cell.angle_gamma   90.00
#
_symmetry.space_group_name_H-M   'P 1'
#
loop_
_entity.id
_entity.type
_entity.pdbx_description
1 polymer ?
#
loop_
_entity_poly.entity_id
_entity_poly.type
_entity_poly.pdbx_seq_one_letter_code
_entity_poly.pdbx_strand_id
1 'polypeptide(L)'
;MPKFLELYGWRFFAVMYDLVNEPFHIHVTDKGKKECKYWVTPTGSCQLAFNRGFSRYELRKIEKAIATHLSSIINQYQTYCHENGIKPNYKTLD
;
A
#
# COMPACT_ATOMS: atom_id res chain seq x y z
N MET A 1 0.61 13.41 5.58
CA MET A 1 0.37 12.00 5.16
C MET A 1 -0.82 12.00 4.21
N PRO A 2 -0.65 11.59 2.94
CA PRO A 2 -1.79 11.37 2.08
C PRO A 2 -2.56 10.16 2.60
N LYS A 3 -3.76 10.39 3.14
CA LYS A 3 -4.76 9.34 3.31
C LYS A 3 -5.34 9.10 1.93
N PHE A 4 -5.10 7.91 1.38
CA PHE A 4 -5.62 7.60 0.05
C PHE A 4 -7.07 7.13 0.12
N LEU A 5 -7.46 6.47 1.23
CA LEU A 5 -8.79 5.87 1.33
C LEU A 5 -9.17 5.56 2.78
N GLU A 6 -10.45 5.75 3.15
CA GLU A 6 -11.04 5.20 4.37
C GLU A 6 -12.26 4.36 3.97
N LEU A 7 -12.18 3.04 4.19
CA LEU A 7 -13.24 2.08 3.82
C LEU A 7 -13.44 1.09 4.96
N TYR A 8 -14.71 0.76 5.23
CA TYR A 8 -15.08 -0.21 6.28
C TYR A 8 -14.54 0.14 7.69
N GLY A 9 -14.21 1.41 7.94
CA GLY A 9 -13.56 1.86 9.18
C GLY A 9 -12.03 1.73 9.19
N TRP A 10 -11.44 1.16 8.13
CA TRP A 10 -10.00 1.02 7.95
C TRP A 10 -9.42 2.19 7.16
N ARG A 11 -8.22 2.62 7.54
CA ARG A 11 -7.49 3.70 6.90
C ARG A 11 -6.35 3.12 6.08
N PHE A 12 -6.31 3.47 4.81
CA PHE A 12 -5.29 3.07 3.86
C PHE A 12 -4.40 4.27 3.56
N PHE A 13 -3.09 4.10 3.73
CA PHE A 13 -2.12 5.15 3.47
C PHE A 13 -0.80 4.57 2.95
N ALA A 14 -0.16 5.27 2.03
CA ALA A 14 1.18 4.96 1.57
C ALA A 14 2.17 5.96 2.17
N VAL A 15 3.29 5.47 2.71
CA VAL A 15 4.35 6.31 3.24
C VAL A 15 5.37 6.54 2.13
N MET A 16 5.20 7.65 1.40
CA MET A 16 6.08 8.03 0.30
C MET A 16 7.45 8.60 0.77
N TYR A 17 7.62 8.89 2.06
CA TYR A 17 8.87 9.45 2.56
C TYR A 17 10.00 8.41 2.60
N ASP A 18 9.68 7.13 2.78
CA ASP A 18 10.67 6.08 2.99
C ASP A 18 10.98 5.29 1.70
N LEU A 19 10.58 5.79 0.53
CA LEU A 19 10.72 5.10 -0.76
C LEU A 19 12.18 4.86 -1.17
N VAL A 20 13.10 5.63 -0.59
CA VAL A 20 14.54 5.51 -0.82
C VAL A 20 15.11 4.27 -0.11
N ASN A 21 14.57 3.90 1.06
CA ASN A 21 15.05 2.76 1.85
C ASN A 21 14.12 1.54 1.78
N GLU A 22 12.81 1.77 1.62
CA GLU A 22 11.80 0.73 1.58
C GLU A 22 11.08 0.70 0.21
N PRO A 23 10.76 -0.51 -0.30
CA PRO A 23 9.94 -0.64 -1.50
C PRO A 23 8.53 -0.05 -1.33
N PHE A 24 7.85 0.20 -2.45
CA PHE A 24 6.49 0.75 -2.46
C PHE A 24 5.50 -0.15 -1.71
N HIS A 25 4.80 0.43 -0.75
CA HIS A 25 3.91 -0.30 0.14
C HIS A 25 2.73 0.54 0.66
N ILE A 26 1.67 -0.15 1.06
CA ILE A 26 0.46 0.42 1.64
C ILE A 26 0.30 -0.12 3.06
N HIS A 27 0.07 0.78 4.01
CA HIS A 27 -0.34 0.47 5.37
C HIS A 27 -1.85 0.56 5.49
N VAL A 28 -2.43 -0.36 6.26
CA VAL A 28 -3.85 -0.40 6.57
C VAL A 28 -4.01 -0.53 8.08
N THR A 29 -4.76 0.38 8.69
CA THR A 29 -5.00 0.37 10.14
C THR A 29 -6.46 0.58 10.50
N ASP A 30 -6.92 -0.12 11.53
CA ASP A 30 -8.21 0.11 12.18
C ASP A 30 -8.03 1.06 13.38
N LYS A 31 -7.91 2.35 13.09
CA LYS A 31 -7.76 3.43 14.09
C LYS A 31 -6.65 3.15 15.12
N GLY A 32 -5.58 2.45 14.73
CA GLY A 32 -4.43 2.11 15.56
C GLY A 32 -4.54 0.80 16.36
N LYS A 33 -5.67 0.09 16.34
CA LYS A 33 -5.83 -1.19 17.07
C LYS A 33 -5.29 -2.40 16.29
N LYS A 34 -5.55 -2.40 14.99
CA LYS A 34 -5.07 -3.41 14.04
C LYS A 34 -4.23 -2.71 12.98
N GLU A 35 -3.22 -3.41 12.48
CA GLU A 35 -2.35 -2.88 11.43
C GLU A 35 -1.89 -4.02 10.51
N CYS A 36 -1.85 -3.76 9.21
CA CYS A 36 -1.19 -4.62 8.25
C CYS A 36 -0.50 -3.78 7.18
N LYS A 37 0.55 -4.36 6.59
CA LYS A 37 1.34 -3.75 5.52
C LYS A 37 1.30 -4.65 4.31
N TYR A 38 1.18 -4.04 3.13
CA TYR A 38 1.19 -4.71 1.84
C TYR A 38 2.26 -4.11 0.94
N TRP A 39 3.13 -4.95 0.41
CA TRP A 39 4.02 -4.56 -0.69
C TRP A 39 3.20 -4.46 -1.97
N VAL A 40 3.51 -3.46 -2.80
CA VAL A 40 2.88 -3.27 -4.11
C VAL A 40 3.89 -3.62 -5.20
N THR A 41 3.47 -4.42 -6.16
CA THR A 41 4.29 -4.82 -7.31
C THR A 41 4.00 -3.90 -8.51
N PRO A 42 4.95 -3.77 -9.46
CA PRO A 42 4.72 -2.99 -10.67
C PRO A 42 3.65 -3.64 -11.57
N THR A 43 3.41 -4.94 -11.42
CA THR A 43 2.41 -5.72 -12.16
C THR A 43 0.98 -5.46 -11.70
N GLY A 44 0.76 -4.55 -10.74
CA GLY A 44 -0.58 -4.28 -10.24
C GLY A 44 -1.10 -5.37 -9.29
N SER A 45 -0.21 -5.97 -8.49
CA SER A 45 -0.57 -6.89 -7.41
C SER A 45 -0.09 -6.36 -6.06
N CYS A 46 -0.63 -6.92 -4.97
CA CYS A 46 -0.18 -6.62 -3.63
C CYS A 46 0.10 -7.91 -2.85
N GLN A 47 1.11 -7.88 -1.98
CA GLN A 47 1.51 -9.01 -1.15
C GLN A 47 1.57 -8.59 0.31
N LEU A 48 0.94 -9.38 1.18
CA LEU A 48 0.97 -9.14 2.61
C LEU A 48 2.41 -9.23 3.14
N ALA A 49 2.90 -8.13 3.70
CA ALA A 49 4.20 -8.04 4.36
C ALA A 49 4.11 -8.48 5.82
N PHE A 50 3.13 -7.93 6.52
CA PHE A 50 2.82 -8.31 7.90
C PHE A 50 1.35 -8.03 8.19
N ASN A 51 0.81 -8.76 9.16
CA ASN A 51 -0.52 -8.54 9.71
C ASN A 51 -0.48 -8.63 11.23
N ARG A 52 -1.06 -7.63 11.90
CA ARG A 52 -1.30 -7.59 13.34
C ARG A 52 -2.79 -7.34 13.60
N GLY A 53 -3.50 -8.43 13.88
CA GLY A 53 -4.86 -8.40 14.40
C GLY A 53 -5.99 -8.46 13.36
N PHE A 54 -5.70 -8.45 12.05
CA PHE A 54 -6.72 -8.73 11.04
C PHE A 54 -6.90 -10.23 10.83
N SER A 55 -8.15 -10.65 10.69
CA SER A 55 -8.51 -12.01 10.29
C SER A 55 -8.28 -12.22 8.79
N ARG A 56 -8.16 -13.48 8.36
CA ARG A 56 -8.01 -13.83 6.93
C ARG A 56 -9.17 -13.28 6.06
N TYR A 57 -10.38 -13.20 6.61
CA TYR A 57 -11.52 -12.62 5.92
C TYR A 57 -11.39 -11.11 5.73
N GLU A 58 -10.93 -10.39 6.76
CA GLU A 58 -10.64 -8.95 6.68
C GLU A 58 -9.51 -8.69 5.69
N LEU A 59 -8.42 -9.47 5.74
CA LEU A 59 -7.30 -9.35 4.79
C LEU A 59 -7.75 -9.49 3.34
N ARG A 60 -8.62 -10.46 3.02
CA ARG A 60 -9.19 -10.62 1.67
C ARG A 60 -10.00 -9.40 1.23
N LYS A 61 -10.75 -8.78 2.15
CA LYS A 61 -11.49 -7.53 1.85
C LYS A 61 -10.54 -6.37 1.61
N ILE A 62 -9.49 -6.26 2.43
CA ILE A 62 -8.43 -5.27 2.30
C ILE A 62 -7.73 -5.42 0.95
N GLU A 63 -7.31 -6.62 0.58
CA GLU A 63 -6.68 -6.94 -0.71
C GLU A 63 -7.57 -6.56 -1.88
N LYS A 64 -8.87 -6.87 -1.82
CA LYS A 64 -9.83 -6.48 -2.86
C LYS A 64 -9.96 -4.96 -2.98
N ALA A 65 -10.07 -4.26 -1.85
CA ALA A 65 -10.15 -2.80 -1.84
C ALA A 65 -8.87 -2.16 -2.40
N ILE A 66 -7.71 -2.67 -2.00
CA ILE A 66 -6.41 -2.24 -2.53
C ILE A 66 -6.36 -2.47 -4.05
N ALA A 67 -6.69 -3.67 -4.52
CA ALA A 67 -6.67 -4.03 -5.94
C ALA A 67 -7.57 -3.11 -6.79
N THR A 68 -8.75 -2.72 -6.29
CA THR A 68 -9.67 -1.79 -6.98
C THR A 68 -9.05 -0.41 -7.21
N HIS A 69 -8.22 0.07 -6.29
CA HIS A 69 -7.61 1.41 -6.37
C HIS A 69 -6.14 1.39 -6.77
N LEU A 70 -5.55 0.20 -6.97
CA LEU A 70 -4.12 0.02 -7.12
C LEU A 70 -3.57 0.71 -8.37
N SER A 71 -4.30 0.68 -9.48
CA SER A 71 -3.92 1.34 -10.73
C SER A 71 -3.71 2.85 -10.55
N SER A 72 -4.64 3.51 -9.86
CA SER A 72 -4.55 4.94 -9.54
C SER A 72 -3.39 5.23 -8.59
N ILE A 73 -3.19 4.38 -7.58
CA ILE A 73 -2.11 4.50 -6.60
C ILE A 73 -0.73 4.35 -7.27
N ILE A 74 -0.57 3.36 -8.15
CA ILE A 74 0.66 3.14 -8.93
C ILE A 74 0.94 4.32 -9.85
N ASN A 75 -0.07 4.85 -10.53
CA ASN A 75 0.10 6.00 -11.42
C ASN A 75 0.54 7.25 -10.64
N GLN A 76 -0.13 7.57 -9.53
CA GLN A 76 0.28 8.68 -8.66
C GLN A 76 1.70 8.50 -8.12
N TYR A 77 2.06 7.28 -7.73
CA TYR A 77 3.40 6.95 -7.27
C TYR A 77 4.47 7.14 -8.36
N GLN A 78 4.22 6.64 -9.57
CA GLN A 78 5.14 6.81 -10.70
C GLN A 78 5.27 8.27 -11.10
N THR A 79 4.16 9.01 -11.12
CA THR A 79 4.15 10.46 -11.38
C THR A 79 4.97 11.20 -10.34
N TYR A 80 4.75 10.94 -9.05
CA TYR A 80 5.54 11.52 -7.97
C TYR A 80 7.04 11.22 -8.09
N CYS A 81 7.40 9.97 -8.40
CA CYS A 81 8.79 9.57 -8.62
C CYS A 81 9.41 10.33 -9.80
N HIS A 82 8.70 10.42 -10.93
CA HIS A 82 9.14 11.14 -12.12
C HIS A 82 9.35 12.63 -11.85
N GLU A 83 8.38 13.31 -11.21
CA GLU A 83 8.45 14.73 -10.88
C GLU A 83 9.59 15.08 -9.92
N ASN A 84 9.93 14.16 -9.01
CA ASN A 84 10.99 14.35 -8.02
C ASN A 84 12.35 13.75 -8.44
N GLY A 85 12.45 13.18 -9.65
CA GLY A 85 13.67 12.50 -10.12
C GLY A 85 14.06 11.27 -9.31
N ILE A 86 13.12 10.66 -8.59
CA ILE A 86 13.31 9.47 -7.76
C ILE A 86 13.08 8.24 -8.65
N LYS A 87 13.94 7.22 -8.51
CA LYS A 87 13.69 5.93 -9.16
C LYS A 87 12.59 5.16 -8.42
N PRO A 88 11.52 4.70 -9.09
CA PRO A 88 10.52 3.84 -8.48
C PRO A 88 11.18 2.59 -7.88
N ASN A 89 10.91 2.33 -6.61
CA ASN A 89 11.42 1.19 -5.87
C ASN A 89 10.25 0.23 -5.59
N TYR A 90 10.17 -0.86 -6.34
CA TYR A 90 9.17 -1.90 -6.11
C TYR A 90 9.83 -3.14 -5.52
N LYS A 91 9.08 -3.89 -4.72
CA LYS A 91 9.58 -5.16 -4.21
C LYS A 91 9.60 -6.18 -5.35
N THR A 92 10.77 -6.69 -5.68
CA THR A 92 10.92 -7.90 -6.48
C THR A 92 10.42 -9.07 -5.64
N LEU A 93 9.41 -9.77 -6.17
CA LEU A 93 9.01 -11.07 -5.64
C LEU A 93 10.04 -12.07 -6.17
N ASP A 94 10.87 -12.61 -5.27
CA ASP A 94 11.65 -13.83 -5.53
C ASP A 94 10.72 -15.04 -5.67
#